data_AF-A0A6L3EHS0-F1
#
_entry.id   AF-A0A6L3EHS0-F1
#
_cell.length_a   1.000
_cell.length_b   1.000
_cell.length_c   1.000
_cell.angle_alpha   90.00
_cell.angle_beta   90.00
_cell.angle_gamma   90.00
#
_symmetry.space_group_name_H-M   'P 1'
#
loop_
_entity.id
_entity.type
_entity.pdbx_description
1 polymer ?
#
loop_
_entity_poly.entity_id
_entity_poly.type
_entity_poly.pdbx_seq_one_letter_code
_entity_poly.pdbx_strand_id
1 'polypeptide(L)'
;MPGVYVFPGGALESGDRQIAVARDLRRNDVRLMRVEDRMQARALAITAIRETFEETGVLCACSGSGDEVGWADISQGHRLDLSALRYLGRALTPNLSAIRFHARFFYTVREDERLPMRQSAELEDLRWVDPSAVDDLPVANVTRLMLMELVRRFDAGGDADATPFYHGERGDYRVEYDRAEEEAWRNR
;
A
#
# COMPACT_ATOMS: atom_id res chain seq x y z
N MET A 1 -8.45 -3.74 13.23
CA MET A 1 -8.12 -5.03 13.87
C MET A 1 -7.46 -4.70 15.20
N PRO A 2 -8.10 -4.95 16.35
CA PRO A 2 -7.52 -4.57 17.63
C PRO A 2 -6.32 -5.46 17.96
N GLY A 3 -5.28 -4.88 18.58
CA GLY A 3 -4.14 -5.62 19.13
C GLY A 3 -3.11 -6.15 18.13
N VAL A 4 -3.16 -5.73 16.85
CA VAL A 4 -2.12 -6.07 15.86
C VAL A 4 -1.67 -4.85 15.05
N TYR A 5 -0.40 -4.84 14.68
CA TYR A 5 0.17 -3.86 13.75
C TYR A 5 -0.18 -4.21 12.30
N VAL A 6 -0.51 -3.16 11.55
CA VAL A 6 -0.77 -3.19 10.12
C VAL A 6 -0.07 -2.00 9.45
N PHE A 7 0.03 -2.04 8.12
CA PHE A 7 0.34 -0.82 7.38
C PHE A 7 -0.89 0.09 7.36
N PRO A 8 -0.72 1.41 7.27
CA PRO A 8 -1.85 2.30 7.06
C PRO A 8 -2.55 1.99 5.75
N GLY A 9 -3.87 2.12 5.73
CA GLY A 9 -4.66 1.79 4.55
C GLY A 9 -6.14 1.60 4.87
N GLY A 10 -6.96 1.87 3.86
CA GLY A 10 -8.41 1.80 3.99
C GLY A 10 -9.13 1.67 2.65
N ALA A 11 -10.38 2.10 2.63
CA ALA A 11 -11.26 1.93 1.50
C ALA A 11 -11.07 3.03 0.45
N LEU A 12 -11.24 2.67 -0.82
CA LEU A 12 -11.26 3.65 -1.89
C LEU A 12 -12.48 4.56 -1.76
N GLU A 13 -12.25 5.87 -1.75
CA GLU A 13 -13.31 6.87 -1.70
C GLU A 13 -13.59 7.48 -3.08
N SER A 14 -14.74 8.15 -3.21
CA SER A 14 -15.11 8.83 -4.46
C SER A 14 -14.18 10.00 -4.79
N GLY A 15 -13.71 10.71 -3.76
CA GLY A 15 -12.79 11.85 -3.88
C GLY A 15 -11.41 11.45 -4.45
N ASP A 16 -10.95 10.22 -4.18
CA ASP A 16 -9.63 9.73 -4.63
C ASP A 16 -9.51 9.74 -6.17
N ARG A 17 -10.62 9.59 -6.90
CA ARG A 17 -10.64 9.62 -8.37
C ARG A 17 -10.48 11.02 -8.95
N GLN A 18 -10.75 12.05 -8.15
CA GLN A 18 -10.79 13.45 -8.59
C GLN A 18 -9.47 14.18 -8.35
N ILE A 19 -8.57 13.58 -7.56
CA ILE A 19 -7.29 14.20 -7.20
C ILE A 19 -6.37 14.27 -8.43
N ALA A 20 -5.88 15.47 -8.71
CA ALA A 20 -4.98 15.70 -9.80
C ALA A 20 -3.53 15.35 -9.42
N VAL A 21 -2.81 14.72 -10.34
CA VAL A 21 -1.43 14.24 -10.11
C VAL A 21 -0.45 15.01 -11.00
N ALA A 22 0.77 15.23 -10.51
CA ALA A 22 1.85 15.86 -11.26
C ALA A 22 2.52 14.84 -12.19
N ARG A 23 2.76 13.64 -11.67
CA ARG A 23 3.25 12.49 -12.41
C ARG A 23 2.48 11.26 -11.99
N ASP A 24 2.44 10.31 -12.91
CA ASP A 24 1.58 9.15 -12.82
C ASP A 24 2.38 7.87 -12.50
N LEU A 25 1.66 6.81 -12.11
CA LEU A 25 2.24 5.50 -11.83
C LEU A 25 3.02 4.96 -13.03
N ARG A 26 4.12 4.23 -12.76
CA ARG A 26 4.89 3.57 -13.82
C ARG A 26 4.00 2.56 -14.56
N ARG A 27 4.22 2.43 -15.86
CA ARG A 27 3.43 1.50 -16.70
C ARG A 27 3.52 0.06 -16.19
N ASN A 28 4.70 -0.36 -15.72
CA ASN A 28 4.90 -1.71 -15.21
C ASN A 28 4.11 -1.95 -13.91
N ASP A 29 4.10 -0.99 -12.98
CA ASP A 29 3.31 -1.08 -11.75
C ASP A 29 1.82 -1.24 -12.07
N VAL A 30 1.26 -0.38 -12.93
CA VAL A 30 -0.15 -0.46 -13.34
C VAL A 30 -0.48 -1.81 -13.98
N ARG A 31 0.43 -2.37 -14.79
CA ARG A 31 0.28 -3.71 -15.39
C ARG A 31 0.17 -4.79 -14.31
N LEU A 32 1.02 -4.74 -13.28
CA LEU A 32 1.10 -5.73 -12.21
C LEU A 32 -0.07 -5.65 -11.21
N MET A 33 -0.70 -4.47 -11.09
CA MET A 33 -1.87 -4.27 -10.21
C MET A 33 -3.12 -5.06 -10.62
N ARG A 34 -3.21 -5.53 -11.88
CA ARG A 34 -4.36 -6.28 -12.43
C ARG A 34 -5.70 -5.59 -12.15
N VAL A 35 -5.75 -4.29 -12.43
CA VAL A 35 -6.97 -3.50 -12.38
C VAL A 35 -7.57 -3.34 -13.78
N GLU A 36 -8.84 -2.97 -13.84
CA GLU A 36 -9.59 -2.81 -15.10
C GLU A 36 -8.98 -1.72 -15.98
N ASP A 37 -8.64 -0.58 -15.38
CA ASP A 37 -8.07 0.54 -16.10
C ASP A 37 -7.08 1.36 -15.25
N ARG A 38 -6.45 2.33 -15.92
CA ARG A 38 -5.45 3.21 -15.31
C ARG A 38 -6.05 4.19 -14.30
N MET A 39 -7.32 4.56 -14.44
CA MET A 39 -8.02 5.43 -13.49
C MET A 39 -8.23 4.71 -12.16
N GLN A 40 -8.61 3.43 -12.21
CA GLN A 40 -8.72 2.58 -11.03
C GLN A 40 -7.35 2.37 -10.36
N ALA A 41 -6.27 2.22 -11.14
CA ALA A 41 -4.91 2.15 -10.58
C ALA A 41 -4.53 3.42 -9.82
N ARG A 42 -4.76 4.59 -10.44
CA ARG A 42 -4.51 5.89 -9.82
C ARG A 42 -5.30 6.07 -8.54
N ALA A 43 -6.59 5.76 -8.59
CA ALA A 43 -7.48 5.92 -7.44
C ALA A 43 -6.98 5.10 -6.24
N LEU A 44 -6.61 3.83 -6.45
CA LEU A 44 -6.06 2.98 -5.39
C LEU A 44 -4.71 3.48 -4.84
N ALA A 45 -3.85 4.04 -5.68
CA ALA A 45 -2.59 4.62 -5.22
C ALA A 45 -2.82 5.91 -4.41
N ILE A 46 -3.78 6.74 -4.82
CA ILE A 46 -4.18 7.95 -4.11
C ILE A 46 -4.83 7.60 -2.77
N THR A 47 -5.70 6.58 -2.72
CA THR A 47 -6.24 6.02 -1.48
C THR A 47 -5.11 5.64 -0.52
N ALA A 48 -4.08 4.92 -0.99
CA ALA A 48 -2.97 4.52 -0.14
C ALA A 48 -2.22 5.73 0.46
N ILE A 49 -2.04 6.81 -0.31
CA ILE A 49 -1.41 8.05 0.19
C ILE A 49 -2.35 8.75 1.19
N ARG A 50 -3.65 8.85 0.89
CA ARG A 50 -4.65 9.48 1.76
C ARG A 50 -4.68 8.82 3.13
N GLU A 51 -4.88 7.51 3.14
CA GLU A 51 -4.99 6.72 4.37
C GLU A 51 -3.68 6.78 5.17
N THR A 52 -2.52 6.74 4.49
CA THR A 52 -1.22 6.98 5.15
C THR A 52 -1.19 8.34 5.86
N PHE A 53 -1.65 9.40 5.21
CA PHE A 53 -1.69 10.72 5.83
C PHE A 53 -2.72 10.81 6.97
N GLU A 54 -3.92 10.28 6.78
CA GLU A 54 -5.01 10.35 7.77
C GLU A 54 -4.64 9.61 9.06
N GLU A 55 -4.02 8.45 8.94
CA GLU A 55 -3.61 7.61 10.07
C GLU A 55 -2.31 8.08 10.73
N THR A 56 -1.33 8.52 9.94
CA THR A 56 0.05 8.74 10.41
C THR A 56 0.54 10.17 10.31
N GLY A 57 -0.21 11.06 9.65
CA GLY A 57 0.23 12.43 9.33
C GLY A 57 1.31 12.52 8.25
N VAL A 58 1.80 11.40 7.73
CA VAL A 58 2.87 11.36 6.74
C VAL A 58 2.28 11.50 5.34
N LEU A 59 2.59 12.60 4.65
CA LEU A 59 2.27 12.75 3.23
C LEU A 59 3.42 12.18 2.38
N CYS A 60 3.21 10.98 1.86
CA CYS A 60 4.14 10.37 0.92
C CYS A 60 3.88 10.87 -0.50
N ALA A 61 4.93 10.96 -1.33
CA ALA A 61 4.82 11.23 -2.76
C ALA A 61 4.17 12.57 -3.17
N CYS A 62 4.53 13.69 -2.52
CA CYS A 62 4.16 15.03 -2.99
C CYS A 62 5.26 15.64 -3.88
N SER A 63 4.88 16.30 -4.99
CA SER A 63 5.83 17.11 -5.77
C SER A 63 5.95 18.51 -5.17
N GLY A 64 7.15 18.88 -4.70
CA GLY A 64 7.44 20.19 -4.12
C GLY A 64 8.25 20.05 -2.83
N SER A 65 9.41 20.71 -2.78
CA SER A 65 10.29 20.71 -1.62
C SER A 65 9.76 21.65 -0.53
N GLY A 66 9.47 21.11 0.64
CA GLY A 66 9.13 21.86 1.84
C GLY A 66 8.47 20.93 2.83
N ASP A 67 9.15 20.65 3.93
CA ASP A 67 8.51 20.02 5.08
C ASP A 67 7.29 20.87 5.49
N GLU A 68 6.19 20.20 5.84
CA GLU A 68 4.85 20.76 6.15
C GLU A 68 3.80 20.81 5.01
N VAL A 69 3.92 20.03 3.93
CA VAL A 69 2.76 19.82 3.04
C VAL A 69 1.80 18.80 3.66
N GLY A 70 0.58 19.23 3.98
CA GLY A 70 -0.53 18.39 4.43
C GLY A 70 -1.49 18.04 3.29
N TRP A 71 -2.43 17.14 3.57
CA TRP A 71 -3.45 16.74 2.58
C TRP A 71 -4.31 17.89 2.08
N ALA A 72 -4.60 18.88 2.94
CA ALA A 72 -5.36 20.07 2.56
C ALA A 72 -4.70 20.86 1.42
N ASP A 73 -3.38 20.83 1.33
CA ASP A 73 -2.62 21.59 0.32
C ASP A 73 -2.79 21.00 -1.09
N ILE A 74 -3.18 19.73 -1.20
CA ILE A 74 -3.54 19.09 -2.48
C ILE A 74 -4.72 19.84 -3.13
N SER A 75 -5.68 20.29 -2.32
CA SER A 75 -6.79 21.11 -2.80
C SER A 75 -6.39 22.54 -3.18
N GLN A 76 -5.24 23.00 -2.69
CA GLN A 76 -4.70 24.35 -2.92
C GLN A 76 -3.73 24.43 -4.11
N GLY A 77 -3.57 23.33 -4.85
CA GLY A 77 -2.76 23.29 -6.08
C GLY A 77 -1.48 22.47 -5.98
N HIS A 78 -1.14 21.95 -4.79
CA HIS A 78 -0.13 20.91 -4.69
C HIS A 78 -0.62 19.63 -5.37
N ARG A 79 0.32 18.84 -5.89
CA ARG A 79 0.00 17.64 -6.66
C ARG A 79 0.81 16.45 -6.17
N LEU A 80 0.17 15.29 -6.20
CA LEU A 80 0.83 14.03 -5.89
C LEU A 80 1.70 13.59 -7.09
N ASP A 81 2.89 13.09 -6.79
CA ASP A 81 3.80 12.43 -7.73
C ASP A 81 3.69 10.91 -7.54
N LEU A 82 2.73 10.28 -8.22
CA LEU A 82 2.55 8.83 -8.11
C LEU A 82 3.72 8.02 -8.70
N SER A 83 4.65 8.66 -9.42
CA SER A 83 5.83 7.97 -9.95
C SER A 83 6.86 7.64 -8.86
N ALA A 84 6.70 8.21 -7.65
CA ALA A 84 7.47 7.86 -6.46
C ALA A 84 6.97 6.58 -5.77
N LEU A 85 5.75 6.11 -6.07
CA LEU A 85 5.24 4.83 -5.57
C LEU A 85 5.68 3.66 -6.44
N ARG A 86 5.80 2.50 -5.81
CA ARG A 86 5.97 1.19 -6.45
C ARG A 86 4.91 0.24 -5.96
N TYR A 87 4.45 -0.62 -6.86
CA TYR A 87 3.46 -1.62 -6.50
C TYR A 87 4.15 -2.82 -5.85
N LEU A 88 3.73 -3.15 -4.61
CA LEU A 88 4.31 -4.25 -3.83
C LEU A 88 3.59 -5.57 -4.10
N GLY A 89 2.27 -5.57 -4.13
CA GLY A 89 1.50 -6.79 -4.29
C GLY A 89 0.04 -6.58 -3.93
N ARG A 90 -0.74 -7.64 -4.01
CA ARG A 90 -2.16 -7.61 -3.64
C ARG A 90 -2.52 -8.75 -2.70
N ALA A 91 -3.50 -8.50 -1.84
CA ALA A 91 -4.05 -9.52 -0.97
C ALA A 91 -5.57 -9.56 -1.04
N LEU A 92 -6.12 -10.78 -1.05
CA LEU A 92 -7.54 -11.06 -0.91
C LEU A 92 -7.80 -11.74 0.43
N THR A 93 -8.71 -11.16 1.21
CA THR A 93 -9.19 -11.79 2.45
C THR A 93 -10.03 -13.03 2.11
N PRO A 94 -9.91 -14.13 2.89
CA PRO A 94 -10.64 -15.37 2.63
C PRO A 94 -12.14 -15.16 2.50
N ASN A 95 -12.79 -15.97 1.67
CA ASN A 95 -14.25 -15.93 1.43
C ASN A 95 -15.10 -16.07 2.70
N LEU A 96 -14.60 -16.78 3.71
CA LEU A 96 -15.28 -17.01 4.99
C LEU A 96 -15.20 -15.82 5.96
N SER A 97 -14.45 -14.76 5.61
CA SER A 97 -14.28 -13.60 6.47
C SER A 97 -15.52 -12.70 6.41
N ALA A 98 -16.00 -12.23 7.57
CA ALA A 98 -17.13 -11.31 7.65
C ALA A 98 -16.86 -9.95 6.96
N ILE A 99 -15.59 -9.55 6.90
CA ILE A 99 -15.12 -8.36 6.18
C ILE A 99 -14.10 -8.80 5.14
N ARG A 100 -14.27 -8.33 3.90
CA ARG A 100 -13.43 -8.70 2.76
C ARG A 100 -12.85 -7.45 2.11
N PHE A 101 -11.58 -7.56 1.76
CA PHE A 101 -10.78 -6.55 1.11
C PHE A 101 -10.04 -7.17 -0.07
N HIS A 102 -9.93 -6.40 -1.14
CA HIS A 102 -9.02 -6.66 -2.24
C HIS A 102 -7.93 -5.58 -2.21
N ALA A 103 -6.99 -5.75 -1.29
CA ALA A 103 -5.99 -4.75 -0.96
C ALA A 103 -4.87 -4.72 -2.00
N ARG A 104 -4.41 -3.52 -2.35
CA ARG A 104 -3.21 -3.27 -3.14
C ARG A 104 -2.21 -2.58 -2.23
N PHE A 105 -1.01 -3.13 -2.14
CA PHE A 105 0.05 -2.61 -1.31
C PHE A 105 1.04 -1.87 -2.20
N PHE A 106 1.52 -0.74 -1.68
CA PHE A 106 2.50 0.11 -2.33
C PHE A 106 3.63 0.40 -1.35
N TYR A 107 4.79 0.75 -1.89
CA TYR A 107 5.88 1.28 -1.11
C TYR A 107 6.50 2.47 -1.82
N THR A 108 7.18 3.31 -1.05
CA THR A 108 8.05 4.37 -1.58
C THR A 108 9.34 4.38 -0.76
N VAL A 109 10.40 4.91 -1.36
CA VAL A 109 11.71 5.03 -0.73
C VAL A 109 12.03 6.50 -0.62
N ARG A 110 12.48 6.92 0.56
CA ARG A 110 13.04 8.24 0.79
C ARG A 110 14.42 8.08 1.40
N GLU A 111 15.33 8.94 0.98
CA GLU A 111 16.71 8.96 1.49
C GLU A 111 16.85 9.78 2.78
N ASP A 112 15.85 10.61 3.11
CA ASP A 112 15.85 11.49 4.29
C ASP A 112 15.55 10.73 5.61
N GLU A 113 15.79 11.42 6.74
CA GLU A 113 15.38 10.97 8.08
C GLU A 113 13.89 10.62 8.17
N ARG A 114 13.54 9.77 9.14
CA ARG A 114 12.16 9.35 9.44
C ARG A 114 11.25 10.58 9.57
N LEU A 115 10.26 10.68 8.68
CA LEU A 115 9.31 11.79 8.69
C LEU A 115 8.56 11.85 10.04
N PRO A 116 8.27 13.06 10.54
CA PRO A 116 7.47 13.22 11.75
C PRO A 116 6.10 12.58 11.53
N MET A 117 5.67 11.79 12.51
CA MET A 117 4.37 11.13 12.49
C MET A 117 3.42 11.82 13.47
N ARG A 118 2.14 11.87 13.10
CA ARG A 118 1.04 12.30 13.95
C ARG A 118 -0.03 11.21 13.94
N GLN A 119 -0.21 10.57 15.09
CA GLN A 119 -1.18 9.50 15.30
C GLN A 119 -2.61 10.04 15.21
N SER A 120 -3.48 9.32 14.50
CA SER A 120 -4.93 9.56 14.51
C SER A 120 -5.59 8.99 15.78
N ALA A 121 -6.85 9.35 16.04
CA ALA A 121 -7.59 8.80 17.18
C ALA A 121 -7.95 7.32 17.03
N GLU A 122 -7.80 6.74 15.83
CA GLU A 122 -8.18 5.36 15.53
C GLU A 122 -7.06 4.36 15.85
N LEU A 123 -5.82 4.84 15.95
CA LEU A 123 -4.65 4.02 16.27
C LEU A 123 -4.38 4.05 17.77
N GLU A 124 -4.04 2.89 18.33
CA GLU A 124 -3.56 2.79 19.72
C GLU A 124 -2.06 3.11 19.84
N ASP A 125 -1.28 2.75 18.82
CA ASP A 125 0.17 2.96 18.77
C ASP A 125 0.64 3.15 17.32
N LEU A 126 1.61 4.05 17.13
CA LEU A 126 2.19 4.39 15.83
C LEU A 126 3.72 4.53 15.95
N ARG A 127 4.45 3.78 15.12
CA ARG A 127 5.93 3.80 15.13
C ARG A 127 6.54 3.37 13.80
N TRP A 128 7.74 3.89 13.56
CA TRP A 128 8.64 3.36 12.54
C TRP A 128 9.28 2.07 13.06
N VAL A 129 9.10 0.97 12.33
CA VAL A 129 9.59 -0.36 12.68
C VAL A 129 10.74 -0.74 11.75
N ASP A 130 11.84 -1.23 12.33
CA ASP A 130 12.89 -1.88 11.54
C ASP A 130 12.37 -3.24 11.06
N PRO A 131 12.47 -3.58 9.76
CA PRO A 131 12.01 -4.87 9.24
C PRO A 131 12.56 -6.08 10.01
N SER A 132 13.77 -5.99 10.58
CA SER A 132 14.38 -7.06 11.40
C SER A 132 13.69 -7.29 12.75
N ALA A 133 12.94 -6.31 13.25
CA ALA A 133 12.22 -6.38 14.53
C ALA A 133 10.76 -6.85 14.39
N VAL A 134 10.31 -7.18 13.17
CA VAL A 134 8.92 -7.53 12.86
C VAL A 134 8.48 -8.85 13.52
N ASP A 135 9.43 -9.76 13.76
CA ASP A 135 9.14 -11.04 14.40
C ASP A 135 8.70 -10.90 15.86
N ASP A 136 9.13 -9.83 16.54
CA ASP A 136 8.80 -9.54 17.94
C ASP A 136 7.49 -8.73 18.08
N LEU A 137 6.86 -8.36 16.97
CA LEU A 137 5.63 -7.56 16.98
C LEU A 137 4.41 -8.41 16.59
N PRO A 138 3.24 -8.18 17.24
CA PRO A 138 2.00 -8.80 16.82
C PRO A 138 1.53 -8.14 15.51
N VAL A 139 2.07 -8.56 14.37
CA VAL A 139 1.68 -8.08 13.03
C VAL A 139 0.62 -8.97 12.41
N ALA A 140 -0.30 -8.37 11.64
CA ALA A 140 -1.21 -9.16 10.82
C ALA A 140 -0.45 -10.01 9.79
N ASN A 141 -0.93 -11.22 9.50
CA ASN A 141 -0.27 -12.15 8.58
C ASN A 141 0.01 -11.55 7.20
N VAL A 142 -0.95 -10.82 6.62
CA VAL A 142 -0.77 -10.14 5.33
C VAL A 142 0.33 -9.07 5.40
N THR A 143 0.42 -8.33 6.51
CA THR A 143 1.46 -7.33 6.73
C THR A 143 2.84 -7.97 6.79
N ARG A 144 2.97 -9.07 7.53
CA ARG A 144 4.20 -9.87 7.59
C ARG A 144 4.65 -10.32 6.20
N LEU A 145 3.74 -10.85 5.40
CA LEU A 145 4.04 -11.34 4.05
C LEU A 145 4.51 -10.22 3.11
N MET A 146 3.87 -9.05 3.18
CA MET A 146 4.27 -7.87 2.42
C MET A 146 5.63 -7.33 2.87
N LEU A 147 5.93 -7.35 4.17
CA LEU A 147 7.26 -6.97 4.69
C LEU A 147 8.35 -7.90 4.17
N MET A 148 8.12 -9.22 4.20
CA MET A 148 9.07 -10.20 3.65
C MET A 148 9.31 -9.98 2.15
N GLU A 149 8.25 -9.72 1.38
CA GLU A 149 8.39 -9.39 -0.04
C GLU A 149 9.18 -8.08 -0.26
N LEU A 150 8.94 -7.07 0.57
CA LEU A 150 9.68 -5.81 0.50
C LEU A 150 11.18 -6.06 0.74
N VAL A 151 11.54 -6.74 1.83
CA VAL A 151 12.95 -7.10 2.13
C VAL A 151 13.58 -7.88 0.98
N ARG A 152 12.89 -8.92 0.48
CA ARG A 152 13.36 -9.72 -0.65
C ARG A 152 13.67 -8.88 -1.90
N ARG A 153 12.88 -7.84 -2.18
CA ARG A 153 13.13 -6.93 -3.32
C ARG A 153 14.37 -6.07 -3.14
N PHE A 154 14.56 -5.54 -1.93
CA PHE A 154 15.76 -4.75 -1.64
C PHE A 154 17.02 -5.61 -1.74
N ASP A 155 16.99 -6.84 -1.22
CA ASP A 155 18.10 -7.80 -1.34
C ASP A 155 18.39 -8.16 -2.81
N ALA A 156 17.36 -8.22 -3.66
CA ALA A 156 17.48 -8.50 -5.09
C ALA A 156 17.87 -7.28 -5.96
N GLY A 157 18.07 -6.10 -5.36
CA GLY A 157 18.51 -4.89 -6.08
C GLY A 157 17.39 -4.05 -6.69
N GLY A 158 16.13 -4.22 -6.27
CA GLY A 158 15.04 -3.28 -6.58
C GLY A 158 13.75 -3.90 -7.11
N ASP A 159 13.11 -3.21 -8.06
CA ASP A 159 11.79 -3.56 -8.58
C ASP A 159 11.80 -4.94 -9.26
N ALA A 160 10.81 -5.77 -8.93
CA ALA A 160 10.64 -7.10 -9.53
C ALA A 160 9.73 -7.06 -10.76
N ASP A 161 10.00 -7.90 -11.75
CA ASP A 161 9.16 -8.08 -12.95
C ASP A 161 7.84 -8.81 -12.67
N ALA A 162 7.72 -9.41 -11.48
CA ALA A 162 6.53 -10.07 -10.97
C ALA A 162 6.27 -9.64 -9.52
N THR A 163 4.99 -9.54 -9.16
CA THR A 163 4.53 -9.22 -7.80
C THR A 163 3.68 -10.34 -7.24
N PRO A 164 3.78 -10.63 -5.94
CA PRO A 164 2.97 -11.65 -5.31
C PRO A 164 1.48 -11.28 -5.24
N PHE A 165 0.67 -12.33 -5.30
CA PHE A 165 -0.73 -12.34 -4.93
C PHE A 165 -0.91 -13.23 -3.71
N TYR A 166 -1.49 -12.66 -2.66
CA TYR A 166 -1.76 -13.37 -1.42
C TYR A 166 -3.26 -13.62 -1.29
N HIS A 167 -3.63 -14.83 -0.95
CA HIS A 167 -5.02 -15.14 -0.66
C HIS A 167 -5.11 -16.07 0.54
N GLY A 168 -6.18 -15.91 1.31
CA GLY A 168 -6.41 -16.73 2.49
C GLY A 168 -7.26 -17.97 2.20
N GLU A 169 -6.82 -19.11 2.69
CA GLU A 169 -7.56 -20.38 2.71
C GLU A 169 -7.58 -20.94 4.14
N ARG A 170 -8.77 -21.15 4.72
CA ARG A 170 -8.97 -21.87 6.01
C ARG A 170 -8.00 -21.49 7.15
N GLY A 171 -7.66 -20.20 7.29
CA GLY A 171 -6.79 -19.69 8.36
C GLY A 171 -5.32 -19.52 7.97
N ASP A 172 -4.92 -20.03 6.81
CA ASP A 172 -3.58 -19.85 6.24
C ASP A 172 -3.59 -18.89 5.05
N TYR A 173 -2.44 -18.27 4.77
CA TYR A 173 -2.23 -17.46 3.57
C TYR A 173 -1.36 -18.23 2.58
N ARG A 174 -1.79 -18.28 1.31
CA ARG A 174 -0.99 -18.76 0.19
C ARG A 174 -0.40 -17.59 -0.57
N VAL A 175 0.79 -17.81 -1.13
CA VAL A 175 1.49 -16.86 -1.98
C VAL A 175 1.60 -17.44 -3.38
N GLU A 176 1.10 -16.70 -4.36
CA GLU A 176 1.18 -17.05 -5.78
C GLU A 176 1.88 -15.92 -6.54
N TYR A 177 2.70 -16.27 -7.54
CA TYR A 177 3.35 -15.31 -8.43
C TYR A 177 2.83 -15.56 -9.86
N ASP A 178 2.33 -14.52 -10.52
CA ASP A 178 1.36 -14.62 -11.62
C ASP A 178 1.92 -15.27 -12.91
N ARG A 179 1.18 -16.20 -13.57
CA ARG A 179 0.25 -15.84 -14.67
C ARG A 179 -1.03 -16.68 -14.89
N ALA A 180 -1.34 -17.73 -14.11
CA ALA A 180 -2.45 -18.65 -14.43
C ALA A 180 -3.47 -18.90 -13.30
N GLU A 181 -3.16 -18.59 -12.05
CA GLU A 181 -4.00 -18.98 -10.90
C GLU A 181 -5.08 -17.94 -10.53
N GLU A 182 -4.94 -16.67 -10.96
CA GLU A 182 -5.92 -15.60 -10.70
C GLU A 182 -7.30 -15.87 -11.35
N GLU A 183 -7.35 -16.40 -12.58
CA GLU A 183 -8.60 -16.79 -13.25
C GLU A 183 -9.22 -18.04 -12.62
N ALA A 184 -8.39 -18.97 -12.12
CA ALA A 184 -8.87 -20.17 -11.44
C ALA A 184 -9.52 -19.87 -10.08
N TRP A 185 -9.02 -18.85 -9.36
CA TRP A 185 -9.65 -18.37 -8.12
C TRP A 185 -10.94 -17.59 -8.39
N ARG A 186 -10.98 -16.73 -9.42
CA ARG A 186 -12.20 -15.97 -9.77
C ARG A 186 -13.37 -16.84 -10.23
N ASN A 187 -13.06 -18.03 -10.76
CA ASN A 187 -14.03 -18.97 -11.31
C ASN A 187 -14.41 -20.13 -10.36
N ARG A 188 -14.06 -20.06 -9.07
CA ARG A 188 -14.42 -21.03 -8.01
C ARG A 188 -15.28 -20.38 -6.93
#